data_AF-A0A194QSR9-F1
#
_entry.id   AF-A0A194QSR9-F1
#
_cell.length_a   1.000
_cell.length_b   1.000
_cell.length_c   1.000
_cell.angle_alpha   90.00
_cell.angle_beta   90.00
_cell.angle_gamma   90.00
#
_symmetry.space_group_name_H-M   'P 1'
#
loop_
_entity.id
_entity.type
_entity.pdbx_description
1 polymer ?
#
loop_
_entity_poly.entity_id
_entity_poly.type
_entity_poly.pdbx_seq_one_letter_code
_entity_poly.pdbx_strand_id
1 'polypeptide(L)'
;MSDKKESNEEKKPIVIKNATDLQRLKLEKLMKNPDKPVVIPDPPRQKTLAPPPDFVRNVMGSSAGAGSGEFHVYRHLRRKEYARQKFIQEKSEKEKLDDEYHRKIEENRKAAEEKTAKKRAKRLKKKQKAKSKMKKPKTGTEQSSQSESDKNSDESESENNENKSSDNDKC
;
A
#
# COMPACT_ATOMS: atom_id res chain seq x y z
N MET A 1 54.83 13.21 -25.33
CA MET A 1 55.17 13.53 -23.93
C MET A 1 54.26 12.70 -23.03
N SER A 2 54.83 11.64 -22.45
CA SER A 2 54.40 10.91 -21.24
C SER A 2 52.96 10.36 -21.16
N ASP A 3 52.73 9.21 -21.81
CA ASP A 3 51.72 8.24 -21.40
C ASP A 3 52.11 7.61 -20.06
N LYS A 4 51.42 7.99 -18.97
CA LYS A 4 51.56 7.31 -17.68
C LYS A 4 50.87 5.95 -17.78
N LYS A 5 51.67 4.89 -17.87
CA LYS A 5 51.26 3.51 -17.59
C LYS A 5 50.58 3.45 -16.23
N GLU A 6 49.28 3.23 -16.19
CA GLU A 6 48.59 2.83 -14.96
C GLU A 6 48.92 1.36 -14.69
N SER A 7 49.60 1.14 -13.57
CA SER A 7 49.95 -0.16 -13.03
C SER A 7 48.67 -0.97 -12.79
N ASN A 8 48.63 -2.15 -13.41
CA ASN A 8 47.62 -3.16 -13.14
C ASN A 8 47.93 -3.79 -11.76
N GLU A 9 47.64 -3.05 -10.69
CA GLU A 9 47.74 -3.58 -9.33
C GLU A 9 46.60 -4.58 -9.09
N GLU A 10 46.98 -5.84 -8.89
CA GLU A 10 46.07 -6.93 -8.56
C GLU A 10 45.32 -6.62 -7.26
N LYS A 11 44.09 -6.12 -7.39
CA LYS A 11 43.24 -5.78 -6.24
C LYS A 11 42.80 -7.06 -5.55
N LYS A 12 43.29 -7.26 -4.32
CA LYS A 12 42.91 -8.36 -3.42
C LYS A 12 41.38 -8.46 -3.32
N PRO A 13 40.80 -9.68 -3.24
CA PRO A 13 39.35 -9.85 -3.16
C PRO A 13 38.82 -9.20 -1.88
N ILE A 14 37.93 -8.22 -2.03
CA ILE A 14 37.33 -7.49 -0.91
C ILE A 14 36.19 -8.33 -0.34
N VAL A 15 36.36 -8.79 0.89
CA VAL A 15 35.33 -9.52 1.64
C VAL A 15 34.43 -8.51 2.35
N ILE A 16 33.13 -8.57 2.05
CA ILE A 16 32.11 -7.72 2.68
C ILE A 16 31.83 -8.28 4.08
N LYS A 17 32.04 -7.49 5.13
CA LYS A 17 31.71 -7.87 6.51
C LYS A 17 30.49 -7.13 7.03
N ASN A 18 30.37 -5.84 6.71
CA ASN A 18 29.30 -4.96 7.17
C ASN A 18 28.48 -4.37 6.01
N ALA A 19 27.26 -3.89 6.32
CA ALA A 19 26.39 -3.22 5.34
C ALA A 19 27.06 -1.97 4.71
N THR A 20 27.90 -1.28 5.49
CA THR A 20 28.72 -0.16 5.06
C THR A 20 29.73 -0.56 4.00
N ASP A 21 30.31 -1.76 4.10
CA ASP A 21 31.33 -2.24 3.15
C ASP A 21 30.68 -2.52 1.78
N LEU A 22 29.46 -3.05 1.79
CA LEU A 22 28.66 -3.26 0.59
C LEU A 22 28.34 -1.92 -0.12
N GLN A 23 27.91 -0.93 0.66
CA GLN A 23 27.64 0.42 0.14
C GLN A 23 28.92 1.07 -0.41
N ARG A 24 30.04 0.96 0.31
CA ARG A 24 31.34 1.46 -0.12
C ARG A 24 31.75 0.84 -1.46
N LEU A 25 31.63 -0.47 -1.63
CA LEU A 25 31.93 -1.14 -2.90
C LEU A 25 31.04 -0.67 -4.05
N LYS A 26 29.73 -0.49 -3.81
CA LYS A 26 28.81 0.06 -4.82
C LYS A 26 29.17 1.49 -5.20
N LEU A 27 29.53 2.30 -4.21
CA LEU A 27 29.92 3.70 -4.38
C LEU A 27 31.24 3.80 -5.16
N GLU A 28 32.27 3.04 -4.77
CA GLU A 28 33.53 2.94 -5.52
C GLU A 28 33.30 2.48 -6.97
N LYS A 29 32.35 1.56 -7.22
CA LYS A 29 31.99 1.14 -8.58
C LYS A 29 31.33 2.26 -9.39
N LEU A 30 30.47 3.07 -8.76
CA LEU A 30 29.80 4.21 -9.41
C LEU A 30 30.80 5.35 -9.68
N MET A 31 31.68 5.66 -8.72
CA MET A 31 32.69 6.72 -8.84
C MET A 31 33.84 6.39 -9.81
N LYS A 32 34.04 5.13 -10.18
CA LYS A 32 35.00 4.77 -11.24
C LYS A 32 34.68 5.43 -12.58
N ASN A 33 33.40 5.71 -12.85
CA ASN A 33 32.95 6.36 -14.09
C ASN A 33 31.88 7.41 -13.77
N PRO A 34 32.26 8.62 -13.33
CA PRO A 34 31.31 9.64 -12.89
C PRO A 34 30.47 10.21 -14.04
N ASP A 35 31.00 10.21 -15.27
CA ASP A 35 30.30 10.76 -16.44
C ASP A 35 29.21 9.82 -17.00
N LYS A 36 29.17 8.55 -16.54
CA LYS A 36 28.15 7.60 -16.98
C LYS A 36 26.85 7.82 -16.20
N PRO A 37 25.73 8.16 -16.86
CA PRO A 37 24.46 8.35 -16.17
C PRO A 37 24.02 7.04 -15.49
N VAL A 38 23.58 7.15 -14.25
CA VAL A 38 23.07 6.01 -13.47
C VAL A 38 21.63 5.73 -13.89
N VAL A 39 21.38 4.54 -14.42
CA VAL A 39 20.02 4.09 -14.76
C VAL A 39 19.36 3.50 -13.52
N ILE A 40 18.39 4.21 -12.96
CA ILE A 40 17.50 3.68 -11.94
C ILE A 40 16.42 2.85 -12.67
N PRO A 41 16.25 1.56 -12.33
CA PRO A 41 15.24 0.74 -12.98
C PRO A 41 13.83 1.22 -12.64
N ASP A 42 12.97 1.24 -13.65
CA ASP A 42 11.54 1.49 -13.47
C ASP A 42 10.90 0.42 -12.57
N PRO A 43 9.79 0.75 -11.88
CA PRO A 43 9.07 -0.23 -11.09
C PRO A 43 8.63 -1.43 -11.95
N PRO A 44 8.58 -2.64 -11.37
CA PRO A 44 8.20 -3.83 -12.11
C PRO A 44 6.78 -3.67 -12.66
N ARG A 45 6.62 -3.92 -13.96
CA ARG A 45 5.31 -3.88 -14.61
C ARG A 45 4.43 -4.99 -14.04
N GLN A 46 3.14 -4.70 -13.89
CA GLN A 46 2.17 -5.71 -13.49
C GLN A 46 2.16 -6.83 -14.55
N LYS A 47 2.09 -8.07 -14.10
CA LYS A 47 2.01 -9.23 -14.99
C LYS A 47 0.70 -9.13 -15.77
N THR A 48 0.78 -9.06 -17.10
CA THR A 48 -0.39 -9.08 -17.99
C THR A 48 -0.34 -10.31 -18.88
N LEU A 49 -1.50 -10.82 -19.23
CA LEU A 49 -1.60 -11.89 -20.23
C LEU A 49 -1.44 -11.30 -21.62
N ALA A 50 -0.78 -12.06 -22.51
CA ALA A 50 -0.72 -11.68 -23.92
C ALA A 50 -2.14 -11.71 -24.52
N PRO A 51 -2.54 -10.69 -25.30
CA PRO A 51 -3.83 -10.68 -25.98
C PRO A 51 -3.91 -11.86 -26.98
N PRO A 52 -5.11 -12.41 -27.21
CA PRO A 52 -5.30 -13.39 -28.28
C PRO A 52 -4.99 -12.75 -29.64
N PRO A 53 -4.45 -13.50 -30.61
CA PRO A 53 -4.23 -12.98 -31.96
C PRO A 53 -5.56 -12.74 -32.67
N ASP A 54 -5.66 -11.64 -33.42
CA ASP A 54 -6.90 -11.26 -34.13
C ASP A 54 -7.29 -12.25 -35.23
N PHE A 55 -6.30 -12.77 -35.97
CA PHE A 55 -6.52 -13.69 -37.07
C PHE A 55 -5.65 -14.94 -36.94
N VAL A 56 -6.32 -16.10 -36.96
CA VAL A 56 -5.66 -17.40 -37.10
C VAL A 56 -5.63 -17.76 -38.58
N ARG A 57 -4.44 -17.80 -39.18
CA ARG A 57 -4.27 -18.03 -40.63
C ARG A 57 -4.36 -19.50 -41.03
N ASN A 58 -4.11 -20.42 -40.10
CA ASN A 58 -3.92 -21.84 -40.39
C ASN A 58 -5.11 -22.68 -39.93
N VAL A 59 -6.34 -22.21 -40.17
CA VAL A 59 -7.56 -22.91 -39.78
C VAL A 59 -7.89 -23.96 -40.84
N MET A 60 -7.92 -25.22 -40.45
CA MET A 60 -8.38 -26.32 -41.31
C MET A 60 -9.91 -26.33 -41.36
N GLY A 61 -10.49 -26.82 -42.47
CA GLY A 61 -11.95 -26.80 -42.69
C GLY A 61 -12.75 -27.50 -41.58
N SER A 62 -13.98 -27.05 -41.33
CA SER A 62 -14.80 -27.52 -40.20
C SER A 62 -15.14 -29.02 -40.22
N SER A 63 -15.13 -29.64 -41.40
CA SER A 63 -15.38 -31.08 -41.58
C SER A 63 -14.09 -31.91 -41.69
N ALA A 64 -12.92 -31.29 -41.56
CA ALA A 64 -11.65 -32.00 -41.61
C ALA A 64 -11.42 -32.83 -40.33
N GLY A 65 -10.80 -33.99 -40.45
CA GLY A 65 -10.48 -34.86 -39.31
C GLY A 65 -9.38 -34.28 -38.40
N ALA A 66 -9.17 -34.91 -37.25
CA ALA A 66 -8.12 -34.51 -36.31
C ALA A 66 -6.72 -34.78 -36.90
N GLY A 67 -5.93 -33.72 -37.09
CA GLY A 67 -4.54 -33.82 -37.51
C GLY A 67 -3.58 -34.16 -36.36
N SER A 68 -2.36 -34.57 -36.69
CA SER A 68 -1.33 -34.91 -35.69
C SER A 68 -0.90 -33.74 -34.79
N GLY A 69 -1.04 -32.50 -35.27
CA GLY A 69 -0.73 -31.28 -34.52
C GLY A 69 -1.86 -30.77 -33.62
N GLU A 70 -3.09 -31.25 -33.79
CA GLU A 70 -4.28 -30.69 -33.14
C GLU A 70 -4.21 -30.85 -31.61
N PHE A 71 -3.66 -31.96 -31.12
CA PHE A 71 -3.44 -32.19 -29.69
C PHE A 71 -2.57 -31.09 -29.06
N HIS A 72 -1.50 -30.68 -29.74
CA HIS A 72 -0.62 -29.64 -29.22
C HIS A 72 -1.28 -28.27 -29.26
N VAL A 73 -2.06 -27.98 -30.31
CA VAL A 73 -2.87 -26.75 -30.39
C VAL A 73 -3.81 -26.65 -29.19
N TYR A 74 -4.61 -27.68 -28.93
CA TYR A 74 -5.50 -27.73 -27.77
C TYR A 74 -4.74 -27.58 -26.44
N ARG A 75 -3.63 -28.31 -26.26
CA ARG A 75 -2.79 -28.22 -25.07
C ARG A 75 -2.30 -26.79 -24.81
N HIS A 76 -1.84 -26.09 -25.84
CA HIS A 76 -1.39 -24.70 -25.72
C HIS A 76 -2.55 -23.75 -25.43
N LEU A 77 -3.68 -23.92 -26.13
CA LEU A 77 -4.89 -23.11 -25.91
C LEU A 77 -5.44 -23.28 -24.49
N ARG A 78 -5.51 -24.52 -23.99
CA ARG A 78 -5.98 -24.84 -22.64
C ARG A 78 -5.10 -24.21 -21.57
N ARG A 79 -3.77 -24.27 -21.71
CA ARG A 79 -2.85 -23.60 -20.78
C ARG A 79 -3.02 -22.09 -20.79
N LYS A 80 -3.18 -21.48 -21.97
CA LYS A 80 -3.44 -20.04 -22.10
C LYS A 80 -4.75 -19.67 -21.42
N GLU A 81 -5.81 -20.45 -21.63
CA GLU A 81 -7.12 -20.18 -21.03
C GLU A 81 -7.12 -20.37 -19.51
N TYR A 82 -6.45 -21.40 -18.99
CA TYR A 82 -6.30 -21.58 -17.54
C TYR A 82 -5.48 -20.48 -16.89
N ALA A 83 -4.38 -20.07 -17.52
CA ALA A 83 -3.62 -18.91 -17.07
C ALA A 83 -4.50 -17.65 -17.09
N ARG A 84 -5.38 -17.51 -18.10
CA ARG A 84 -6.31 -16.39 -18.21
C ARG A 84 -7.35 -16.36 -17.12
N GLN A 85 -8.03 -17.47 -16.88
CA GLN A 85 -9.04 -17.61 -15.84
C GLN A 85 -8.44 -17.39 -14.46
N LYS A 86 -7.28 -18.00 -14.18
CA LYS A 86 -6.57 -17.83 -12.91
C LYS A 86 -6.18 -16.37 -12.66
N PHE A 87 -5.62 -15.70 -13.65
CA PHE A 87 -5.26 -14.28 -13.53
C PHE A 87 -6.48 -13.38 -13.28
N ILE A 88 -7.62 -13.65 -13.92
CA ILE A 88 -8.86 -12.88 -13.70
C ILE A 88 -9.37 -13.10 -12.27
N GLN A 89 -9.38 -14.35 -11.80
CA GLN A 89 -9.80 -14.68 -10.44
C GLN A 89 -8.91 -13.99 -9.40
N GLU A 90 -7.59 -14.18 -9.50
CA GLU A 90 -6.59 -13.56 -8.61
C GLU A 90 -6.70 -12.03 -8.62
N LYS A 91 -6.89 -11.41 -9.80
CA LYS A 91 -7.07 -9.96 -9.91
C LYS A 91 -8.35 -9.51 -9.20
N SER A 92 -9.47 -10.21 -9.39
CA SER A 92 -10.74 -9.85 -8.75
C SER A 92 -10.68 -10.01 -7.24
N GLU A 93 -10.03 -11.07 -6.75
CA GLU A 93 -9.84 -11.31 -5.31
C GLU A 93 -8.98 -10.22 -4.69
N LYS A 94 -7.87 -9.87 -5.34
CA LYS A 94 -7.01 -8.79 -4.89
C LYS A 94 -7.75 -7.45 -4.85
N GLU A 95 -8.49 -7.11 -5.90
CA GLU A 95 -9.26 -5.86 -5.99
C GLU A 95 -10.31 -5.77 -4.87
N LYS A 96 -11.03 -6.86 -4.58
CA LYS A 96 -11.97 -6.92 -3.46
C LYS A 96 -11.29 -6.69 -2.11
N LEU A 97 -10.16 -7.35 -1.86
CA LEU A 97 -9.41 -7.20 -0.61
C LEU A 97 -8.85 -5.79 -0.45
N ASP A 98 -8.33 -5.21 -1.53
CA ASP A 98 -7.83 -3.83 -1.54
C ASP A 98 -8.98 -2.83 -1.26
N ASP A 99 -10.14 -3.02 -1.87
CA ASP A 99 -11.34 -2.20 -1.64
C ASP A 99 -11.83 -2.28 -0.19
N GLU A 100 -11.91 -3.50 0.37
CA GLU A 100 -12.28 -3.73 1.77
C GLU A 100 -11.30 -3.07 2.73
N TYR A 101 -10.00 -3.17 2.44
CA TYR A 101 -8.94 -2.54 3.22
C TYR A 101 -9.07 -1.01 3.20
N HIS A 102 -9.28 -0.42 2.03
CA HIS A 102 -9.47 1.02 1.88
C HIS A 102 -10.72 1.52 2.62
N ARG A 103 -11.85 0.80 2.49
CA ARG A 103 -13.08 1.10 3.24
C ARG A 103 -12.83 1.10 4.75
N LYS A 104 -12.15 0.07 5.26
CA LYS A 104 -11.83 -0.04 6.68
C LYS A 104 -10.92 1.10 7.17
N ILE A 105 -9.94 1.51 6.38
CA ILE A 105 -9.10 2.67 6.71
C ILE A 105 -9.94 3.95 6.79
N GLU A 106 -10.81 4.17 5.80
CA GLU A 106 -11.66 5.37 5.77
C GLU A 106 -12.64 5.42 6.94
N GLU A 107 -13.25 4.29 7.29
CA GLU A 107 -14.14 4.17 8.45
C GLU A 107 -13.39 4.47 9.75
N ASN A 108 -12.21 3.88 9.94
CA ASN A 108 -11.37 4.14 11.11
C ASN A 108 -10.96 5.61 11.19
N ARG A 109 -10.60 6.21 10.05
CA ARG A 109 -10.27 7.62 9.96
C ARG A 109 -11.46 8.51 10.32
N LYS A 110 -12.64 8.25 9.77
CA LYS A 110 -13.89 8.97 10.09
C LYS A 110 -14.24 8.85 11.56
N ALA A 111 -14.18 7.64 12.14
CA ALA A 111 -14.45 7.42 13.56
C ALA A 111 -13.46 8.18 14.47
N ALA A 112 -12.17 8.21 14.11
CA ALA A 112 -11.17 9.00 14.82
C ALA A 112 -11.41 10.51 14.69
N GLU A 113 -11.75 10.99 13.49
CA GLU A 113 -12.07 12.39 13.22
C GLU A 113 -13.33 12.84 13.99
N GLU A 114 -14.38 12.01 14.06
CA GLU A 114 -15.58 12.30 14.85
C GLU A 114 -15.28 12.38 16.35
N LYS A 115 -14.53 11.41 16.90
CA LYS A 115 -14.12 11.40 18.31
C LYS A 115 -13.29 12.65 18.64
N THR A 116 -12.34 13.01 17.78
CA THR A 116 -11.49 14.20 17.97
C THR A 116 -12.26 15.50 17.76
N ALA A 117 -13.19 15.58 16.81
CA ALA A 117 -14.06 16.74 16.58
C ALA A 117 -14.99 17.01 17.77
N LYS A 118 -15.63 15.96 18.31
CA LYS A 118 -16.45 16.05 19.54
C LYS A 118 -15.63 16.61 20.71
N LYS A 119 -14.43 16.06 20.97
CA LYS A 119 -13.53 16.55 22.03
C LYS A 119 -13.04 17.98 21.77
N ARG A 120 -12.69 18.32 20.52
CA ARG A 120 -12.27 19.66 20.11
C ARG A 120 -13.40 20.69 20.31
N ALA A 121 -14.63 20.36 19.93
CA ALA A 121 -15.79 21.22 20.14
C ALA A 121 -16.06 21.50 21.63
N LYS A 122 -15.97 20.46 22.50
CA LYS A 122 -16.06 20.64 23.96
C LYS A 122 -14.99 21.61 24.49
N ARG A 123 -13.73 21.45 24.07
CA ARG A 123 -12.61 22.34 24.46
C ARG A 123 -12.80 23.77 23.95
N LEU A 124 -13.28 23.97 22.72
CA LEU A 124 -13.55 25.29 22.16
C LEU A 124 -14.68 26.01 22.90
N LYS A 125 -15.79 25.32 23.20
CA LYS A 125 -16.88 25.86 24.04
C LYS A 125 -16.37 26.28 25.42
N LYS A 126 -15.56 25.45 26.08
CA LYS A 126 -14.93 25.80 27.38
C LYS A 126 -14.00 27.02 27.26
N LYS A 127 -13.18 27.09 26.20
CA LYS A 127 -12.29 28.24 25.95
C LYS A 127 -13.08 29.53 25.68
N GLN A 128 -14.19 29.46 24.96
CA GLN A 128 -15.07 30.62 24.72
C GLN A 128 -15.75 31.08 26.02
N LYS A 129 -16.30 30.17 26.82
CA LYS A 129 -16.88 30.48 28.15
C LYS A 129 -15.84 31.11 29.10
N ALA A 130 -14.61 30.63 29.11
CA ALA A 130 -13.54 31.22 29.93
C ALA A 130 -13.16 32.64 29.44
N LYS A 131 -13.04 32.84 28.13
CA LYS A 131 -12.77 34.16 27.54
C LYS A 131 -13.89 35.16 27.81
N SER A 132 -15.16 34.76 27.75
CA SER A 132 -16.29 35.66 28.05
C SER A 132 -16.33 36.04 29.53
N LYS A 133 -15.99 35.13 30.45
CA LYS A 133 -15.84 35.45 31.88
C LYS A 133 -14.69 36.44 32.15
N MET A 134 -13.57 36.34 31.43
CA MET A 134 -12.45 37.28 31.56
C MET A 134 -12.71 38.66 30.94
N LYS A 135 -13.59 38.75 29.93
CA LYS A 135 -13.94 40.02 29.26
C LYS A 135 -15.10 40.78 29.91
N LYS A 136 -15.85 40.18 30.85
CA LYS A 136 -16.85 40.93 31.63
C LYS A 136 -16.10 41.78 32.66
N PRO A 137 -16.27 43.13 32.67
CA PRO A 137 -15.73 43.95 33.74
C PRO A 137 -16.39 43.49 35.05
N LYS A 138 -15.59 43.35 36.12
CA LYS A 138 -16.10 43.15 37.48
C LYS A 138 -16.85 44.43 37.90
N THR A 139 -18.07 44.62 37.42
CA THR A 139 -19.02 45.55 38.04
C THR A 139 -19.78 44.76 39.09
N GLY A 140 -19.78 45.29 40.30
CA GLY A 140 -19.96 44.55 41.54
C GLY A 140 -21.37 44.03 41.83
N THR A 141 -21.45 43.56 43.06
CA THR A 141 -22.63 43.15 43.82
C THR A 141 -22.83 41.64 43.88
N GLU A 142 -22.45 41.13 45.06
CA GLU A 142 -22.82 39.84 45.60
C GLU A 142 -24.35 39.71 45.62
N GLN A 143 -24.89 38.66 45.00
CA GLN A 143 -26.01 37.90 45.57
C GLN A 143 -26.28 36.63 44.75
N SER A 144 -26.51 35.57 45.51
CA SER A 144 -27.06 34.26 45.17
C SER A 144 -28.02 34.23 43.97
N SER A 145 -27.79 33.30 43.04
CA SER A 145 -28.88 32.61 42.34
C SER A 145 -28.39 31.27 41.78
N GLN A 146 -28.85 30.19 42.42
CA GLN A 146 -29.00 28.85 41.89
C GLN A 146 -29.45 28.89 40.42
N SER A 147 -28.75 28.19 39.51
CA SER A 147 -29.33 27.71 38.25
C SER A 147 -28.44 26.70 37.54
N GLU A 148 -29.04 25.52 37.34
CA GLU A 148 -28.86 24.58 36.24
C GLU A 148 -27.60 23.70 36.17
N SER A 149 -27.77 22.51 36.76
CA SER A 149 -27.75 21.23 36.03
C SER A 149 -26.78 21.12 34.82
N ASP A 150 -25.58 20.58 35.05
CA ASP A 150 -24.80 19.95 33.99
C ASP A 150 -24.26 18.63 34.56
N LYS A 151 -25.15 17.62 34.57
CA LYS A 151 -24.77 16.21 34.79
C LYS A 151 -23.79 15.84 33.67
N ASN A 152 -22.50 15.78 34.00
CA ASN A 152 -21.53 15.05 33.19
C ASN A 152 -21.92 13.57 33.25
N SER A 153 -22.72 13.13 32.27
CA SER A 153 -22.85 11.73 31.91
C SER A 153 -21.53 11.33 31.25
N ASP A 154 -20.68 10.77 32.10
CA ASP A 154 -19.54 9.94 31.77
C ASP A 154 -20.08 8.51 31.63
N GLU A 155 -20.17 8.02 30.39
CA GLU A 155 -20.10 6.61 29.98
C GLU A 155 -20.74 6.44 28.60
N SER A 156 -19.92 6.04 27.64
CA SER A 156 -20.29 4.97 26.71
C SER A 156 -18.98 4.45 26.13
N GLU A 157 -18.42 3.50 26.85
CA GLU A 157 -17.54 2.51 26.24
C GLU A 157 -18.24 1.86 25.04
N SER A 158 -17.46 1.59 24.01
CA SER A 158 -17.77 0.54 23.04
C SER A 158 -16.43 0.00 22.59
N GLU A 159 -15.84 -0.78 23.48
CA GLU A 159 -15.07 -1.96 23.09
C GLU A 159 -16.06 -2.98 22.54
N ASN A 160 -16.00 -3.25 21.24
CA ASN A 160 -16.15 -4.60 20.67
C ASN A 160 -16.13 -4.54 19.14
N ASN A 161 -15.01 -4.99 18.56
CA ASN A 161 -15.02 -5.86 17.39
C ASN A 161 -13.60 -6.41 17.18
N GLU A 162 -13.16 -7.24 18.13
CA GLU A 162 -12.18 -8.27 17.82
C GLU A 162 -12.90 -9.36 17.03
N ASN A 163 -12.88 -9.24 15.70
CA ASN A 163 -13.17 -10.38 14.82
C ASN A 163 -12.07 -11.43 15.05
N LYS A 164 -12.35 -12.37 15.97
CA LYS A 164 -11.69 -13.67 16.02
C LYS A 164 -12.02 -14.40 14.71
N SER A 165 -11.11 -14.36 13.74
CA SER A 165 -11.04 -15.39 12.71
C SER A 165 -10.55 -16.67 13.38
N SER A 166 -11.49 -17.46 13.87
CA SER A 166 -11.27 -18.86 14.23
C SER A 166 -11.13 -19.68 12.95
N ASP A 167 -9.92 -19.81 12.43
CA ASP A 167 -9.56 -20.94 11.56
C ASP A 167 -9.14 -22.10 12.47
N ASN A 168 -10.12 -22.91 12.84
CA ASN A 168 -9.92 -24.26 13.35
C ASN A 168 -11.09 -25.11 12.88
N ASP A 169 -10.91 -25.69 11.68
CA ASP A 169 -11.53 -26.91 11.16
C ASP A 169 -10.83 -27.17 9.81
N LYS A 170 -10.35 -28.34 9.40
CA LYS A 170 -10.19 -29.69 9.97
C LYS A 170 -9.53 -30.54 8.86
N CYS A 171 -8.76 -31.55 9.26
CA CYS A 171 -8.16 -32.66 8.49
C CYS A 171 -6.89 -32.37 7.68
#